data_AF-A0A0P0C903-F1
#
_entry.id   AF-A0A0P0C903-F1
#
_cell.length_a   1.000
_cell.length_b   1.000
_cell.length_c   1.000
_cell.angle_alpha   90.00
_cell.angle_beta   90.00
_cell.angle_gamma   90.00
#
_symmetry.space_group_name_H-M   'P 1'
#
loop_
_entity.id
_entity.type
_entity.pdbx_description
1 polymer ?
#
loop_
_entity_poly.entity_id
_entity_poly.type
_entity_poly.pdbx_seq_one_letter_code
_entity_poly.pdbx_strand_id
1 'polypeptide(L)' 'MEGVQETIITIVQILFSIILVIGLIRVVMKFINGAPDALSSLGWLVGGVILWFGFQFFKDDLVGTVGGEGGVR' A
#
# COMPACT_ATOMS: atom_id res chain seq x y z
N MET A 1 21.16 7.04 -10.51
CA MET A 1 20.28 5.89 -10.19
C MET A 1 19.05 6.30 -9.37
N GLU A 2 18.97 7.55 -8.90
CA GLU A 2 17.85 8.09 -8.09
C GLU A 2 16.48 8.03 -8.81
N GLY A 3 16.41 8.38 -10.09
CA GLY A 3 15.14 8.34 -10.85
C GLY A 3 14.55 6.93 -11.03
N VAL A 4 15.36 5.87 -10.95
CA VAL A 4 14.87 4.49 -11.05
C VAL A 4 14.18 4.08 -9.75
N GLN A 5 14.69 4.50 -8.60
CA GLN A 5 14.12 4.17 -7.30
C GLN A 5 12.76 4.85 -7.09
N GLU A 6 12.64 6.15 -7.41
CA GLU A 6 11.36 6.86 -7.36
C GLU A 6 10.31 6.27 -8.31
N THR A 7 10.74 5.85 -9.50
CA THR A 7 9.87 5.18 -10.48
C THR A 7 9.35 3.85 -9.93
N ILE A 8 10.21 3.03 -9.33
CA ILE A 8 9.81 1.74 -8.73
C ILE A 8 8.84 1.97 -7.57
N ILE A 9 9.15 2.91 -6.67
CA ILE A 9 8.27 3.26 -5.54
C ILE A 9 6.88 3.67 -6.05
N THR A 10 6.84 4.53 -7.08
CA THR A 10 5.58 5.00 -7.68
C THR A 10 4.78 3.86 -8.29
N ILE A 11 5.43 2.97 -9.05
CA ILE A 11 4.77 1.80 -9.66
C ILE A 11 4.20 0.88 -8.57
N VAL A 12 4.99 0.57 -7.54
CA VAL A 12 4.53 -0.28 -6.42
C VAL A 12 3.35 0.38 -5.72
N GLN A 13 3.40 1.67 -5.45
CA GLN A 13 2.32 2.41 -4.79
C GLN A 13 1.01 2.40 -5.60
N ILE A 14 1.10 2.57 -6.92
CA ILE A 14 -0.06 2.50 -7.82
C ILE A 14 -0.64 1.08 -7.83
N LEU A 15 0.19 0.05 -7.99
CA LEU A 15 -0.28 -1.34 -7.99
C LEU A 15 -0.92 -1.73 -6.65
N PHE A 16 -0.31 -1.34 -5.53
CA PHE A 16 -0.81 -1.68 -4.20
C PHE A 16 -2.16 -1.01 -3.92
N SER A 17 -2.33 0.25 -4.32
CA SER A 17 -3.60 0.95 -4.16
C SER A 17 -4.73 0.31 -4.99
N ILE A 18 -4.45 -0.11 -6.24
CA ILE A 18 -5.40 -0.86 -7.08
C ILE A 18 -5.82 -2.16 -6.39
N ILE A 19 -4.88 -2.92 -5.85
CA ILE A 19 -5.17 -4.18 -5.15
C ILE A 19 -6.10 -3.95 -3.94
N LEU A 20 -5.85 -2.89 -3.16
CA LEU A 20 -6.71 -2.56 -2.03
C LEU A 20 -8.12 -2.16 -2.45
N VAL A 21 -8.27 -1.38 -3.53
CA VAL A 21 -9.58 -1.02 -4.08
C VAL A 21 -10.35 -2.25 -4.53
N ILE A 22 -9.67 -3.17 -5.25
CA ILE A 22 -10.28 -4.44 -5.67
C ILE A 22 -10.68 -5.28 -4.44
N GLY A 23 -9.82 -5.33 -3.42
CA GLY A 23 -10.10 -6.00 -2.15
C GLY A 23 -11.33 -5.42 -1.46
N LEU A 24 -11.46 -4.09 -1.41
CA LEU A 24 -12.61 -3.40 -0.86
C LEU A 24 -13.90 -3.77 -1.60
N ILE A 25 -13.90 -3.68 -2.94
CA ILE A 25 -15.05 -4.05 -3.76
C ILE A 25 -15.45 -5.51 -3.48
N ARG A 26 -14.47 -6.42 -3.42
CA ARG A 26 -14.71 -7.84 -3.13
C ARG A 26 -15.35 -8.05 -1.76
N VAL A 27 -14.89 -7.34 -0.73
CA VAL A 27 -15.45 -7.41 0.62
C VAL A 27 -16.88 -6.89 0.63
N VAL A 28 -17.12 -5.73 0.03
CA VAL A 28 -18.47 -5.14 -0.09
C VAL A 28 -19.43 -6.10 -0.79
N MET A 29 -19.01 -6.69 -1.92
CA MET A 29 -19.80 -7.70 -2.64
C MET A 29 -20.13 -8.92 -1.77
N LYS A 30 -19.19 -9.38 -0.95
CA LYS A 30 -19.43 -10.51 -0.02
C LYS A 30 -20.44 -10.17 1.07
N PHE A 31 -20.38 -8.96 1.63
CA PHE A 31 -21.38 -8.52 2.61
C PHE A 31 -22.77 -8.38 2.00
N ILE A 32 -22.87 -7.78 0.80
CA ILE A 32 -24.14 -7.65 0.08
C ILE A 32 -24.77 -9.01 -0.20
N ASN A 33 -23.95 -10.00 -0.58
CA ASN A 33 -24.42 -11.35 -0.90
C ASN A 33 -24.59 -12.25 0.34
N GLY A 34 -24.38 -11.75 1.57
CA GLY A 34 -24.49 -12.53 2.79
C GLY A 34 -23.51 -13.70 2.88
N ALA A 35 -22.33 -13.59 2.27
CA ALA A 35 -21.35 -14.67 2.22
C ALA A 35 -20.78 -14.97 3.63
N PRO A 36 -20.68 -16.25 4.05
CA PRO A 36 -20.25 -16.62 5.39
C PRO A 36 -18.79 -16.24 5.69
N ASP A 37 -17.98 -15.99 4.67
CA ASP A 37 -16.56 -15.64 4.78
C ASP A 37 -16.29 -14.12 4.57
N ALA A 38 -17.34 -13.29 4.60
CA ALA A 38 -17.22 -11.84 4.47
C ALA A 38 -16.29 -11.23 5.54
N LEU A 39 -16.41 -11.69 6.80
CA LEU A 39 -15.56 -11.25 7.91
C LEU A 39 -14.09 -11.63 7.72
N SER A 40 -13.82 -12.85 7.23
CA SER A 40 -12.44 -13.27 6.91
C SER A 40 -11.85 -12.40 5.80
N SER A 41 -12.66 -12.09 4.78
CA SER A 41 -12.24 -11.23 3.66
C SER A 41 -11.99 -9.79 4.12
N LEU A 42 -12.80 -9.29 5.04
CA LEU A 42 -12.58 -7.99 5.70
C LEU A 42 -11.28 -7.99 6.51
N GLY A 43 -10.99 -9.06 7.25
CA GLY A 43 -9.72 -9.23 7.96
C GLY A 43 -8.50 -9.17 7.02
N TRP A 44 -8.59 -9.83 5.86
CA TRP A 44 -7.55 -9.73 4.82
C TRP A 44 -7.40 -8.33 4.25
N LEU A 45 -8.50 -7.61 4.01
CA LEU A 45 -8.47 -6.24 3.55
C LEU A 45 -7.81 -5.31 4.58
N VAL A 46 -8.18 -5.45 5.85
CA VAL A 46 -7.58 -4.69 6.95
C VAL A 46 -6.08 -5.00 7.05
N GLY A 47 -5.69 -6.27 6.95
CA GLY A 47 -4.28 -6.67 6.88
C GLY A 47 -3.55 -6.02 5.71
N GLY A 48 -4.17 -5.99 4.53
CA GLY A 48 -3.63 -5.30 3.35
C GLY A 48 -3.45 -3.79 3.57
N VAL A 49 -4.41 -3.14 4.21
CA VAL A 49 -4.33 -1.70 4.54
C VAL A 49 -3.20 -1.42 5.54
N ILE A 50 -3.03 -2.27 6.56
CA ILE A 50 -1.93 -2.14 7.52
C ILE A 50 -0.57 -2.32 6.84
N LEU A 51 -0.43 -3.32 5.96
CA LEU A 51 0.78 -3.52 5.16
C LEU A 51 1.07 -2.32 4.25
N TRP A 52 0.03 -1.74 3.65
CA TRP A 52 0.16 -0.54 2.84
C TRP A 52 0.64 0.66 3.67
N PHE A 53 0.08 0.87 4.86
CA PHE A 53 0.56 1.90 5.79
C PHE A 53 2.03 1.68 6.18
N GLY A 54 2.41 0.46 6.52
CA GLY A 54 3.80 0.10 6.81
C GLY A 54 4.72 0.45 5.64
N PHE A 55 4.32 0.13 4.40
CA PHE A 55 5.08 0.50 3.21
C PHE A 55 5.17 2.02 3.01
N GLN A 56 4.13 2.81 3.32
CA GLN A 56 4.21 4.27 3.29
C GLN A 56 5.26 4.79 4.27
N PHE A 57 5.27 4.28 5.51
CA PHE A 57 6.28 4.66 6.51
C PHE A 57 7.70 4.34 6.06
N PHE A 58 7.95 3.12 5.55
CA PHE A 58 9.27 2.75 5.03
C PHE A 58 9.69 3.59 3.83
N LYS A 59 8.74 3.93 2.94
CA LYS A 59 9.01 4.84 1.83
C LYS A 59 9.41 6.22 2.35
N ASP A 60 8.68 6.77 3.31
CA ASP A 60 8.94 8.10 3.85
C ASP A 60 10.32 8.16 4.56
N ASP A 61 10.71 7.09 5.26
CA ASP A 61 12.05 6.95 5.84
C ASP A 61 13.14 6.75 4.77
N LEU A 62 12.89 5.96 3.72
CA LEU A 62 13.82 5.78 2.60
C LEU A 62 14.05 7.08 1.85
N VAL A 63 12.98 7.82 1.54
CA VAL A 63 13.08 9.13 0.87
C VAL A 63 13.71 10.17 1.81
N GLY A 64 13.38 10.14 3.11
CA GLY A 64 13.96 11.03 4.11
C GLY A 64 15.46 10.79 4.36
N THR A 65 15.92 9.54 4.27
CA THR A 65 17.33 9.18 4.44
C THR A 65 18.14 9.41 3.16
N VAL A 66 17.54 9.19 1.98
CA VAL A 66 18.19 9.43 0.68
C VAL A 66 18.22 10.93 0.31
N GLY A 67 17.30 11.75 0.84
CA GLY A 67 17.35 13.22 0.71
C GLY A 67 18.40 13.92 1.60
N GLY A 68 19.15 13.16 2.42
CA GLY A 68 20.07 13.67 3.43
C GLY A 68 21.52 13.90 3.00
N GLU A 69 21.94 13.53 1.78
CA GLU A 69 23.35 13.61 1.35
C GLU A 69 23.63 14.68 0.27
N GLY A 70 22.92 15.80 0.32
CA GLY A 70 23.13 16.94 -0.59
C GLY A 70 23.43 18.30 0.07
N GLY A 71 23.55 18.35 1.40
CA GLY A 71 23.57 19.61 2.15
C GLY A 71 24.69 19.73 3.18
N VAL A 72 25.95 19.73 2.76
CA VAL A 72 27.06 20.27 3.57
C VAL A 72 27.53 21.59 2.97
N ARG A 73 27.17 22.69 3.65
CA ARG A 73 27.79 24.04 3.67
C ARG A 73 27.99 24.76 2.33
#